data_AF-A0A842KUX5-F1
#
_entry.id   AF-A0A842KUX5-F1
#
_cell.length_a   1.000
_cell.length_b   1.000
_cell.length_c   1.000
_cell.angle_alpha   90.00
_cell.angle_beta   90.00
_cell.angle_gamma   90.00
#
_symmetry.space_group_name_H-M   'P 1'
#
loop_
_entity.id
_entity.type
_entity.pdbx_description
1 polymer ?
#
loop_
_entity_poly.entity_id
_entity_poly.type
_entity_poly.pdbx_seq_one_letter_code
_entity_poly.pdbx_strand_id
1 'polypeptide(L)'
;MAIDGTGHSSDQASLYYARKIKKQRKKWRKSYTKNQIAIDTRTQVILAQKVARRPRHDSKDAIPTIRKTKKYKPSGFSLDKAFDKEEIHRVINEELEATSMIPPKKRIKKANTD
;
A
#
# COMPACT_ATOMS: atom_id res chain seq x y z
N MET A 1 10.81 10.28 3.95
CA MET A 1 9.76 9.47 4.59
C MET A 1 9.55 8.20 3.80
N ALA A 2 9.08 7.14 4.45
CA ALA A 2 8.69 5.90 3.78
C ALA A 2 7.26 5.54 4.16
N ILE A 3 6.53 4.90 3.23
CA ILE A 3 5.20 4.36 3.48
C ILE A 3 5.19 2.92 3.00
N ASP A 4 4.69 2.05 3.85
CA ASP A 4 4.49 0.64 3.53
C ASP A 4 3.17 0.13 4.13
N GLY A 5 2.60 -0.89 3.49
CA GLY A 5 1.31 -1.46 3.81
C GLY A 5 1.35 -2.97 3.97
N THR A 6 0.94 -3.48 5.12
CA THR A 6 0.85 -4.92 5.41
C THR A 6 -0.59 -5.37 5.70
N GLY A 7 -0.86 -6.65 5.47
CA GLY A 7 -2.16 -7.28 5.74
C GLY A 7 -2.09 -8.21 6.95
N HIS A 8 -2.93 -7.97 7.96
CA HIS A 8 -3.10 -8.85 9.11
C HIS A 8 -4.31 -9.77 8.90
N SER A 9 -4.08 -11.08 8.85
CA SER A 9 -5.14 -12.07 8.71
C SER A 9 -6.07 -12.03 9.92
N SER A 10 -7.38 -12.00 9.70
CA SER A 10 -8.36 -12.09 10.79
C SER A 10 -8.72 -13.53 11.18
N ASP A 11 -8.18 -14.51 10.45
CA ASP A 11 -8.47 -15.94 10.61
C ASP A 11 -7.25 -16.65 11.20
N GLN A 12 -7.46 -17.37 12.30
CA GLN A 12 -6.46 -18.17 13.02
C GLN A 12 -6.53 -19.66 12.63
N ALA A 13 -7.33 -20.02 11.63
CA ALA A 13 -7.49 -21.41 11.22
C ALA A 13 -6.16 -22.04 10.77
N SER A 14 -5.96 -23.31 11.17
CA SER A 14 -4.78 -24.08 10.77
C SER A 14 -4.70 -24.22 9.25
N LEU A 15 -3.48 -24.34 8.73
CA LEU A 15 -3.23 -24.50 7.29
C LEU A 15 -3.97 -25.73 6.71
N TYR A 16 -4.03 -26.83 7.47
CA TYR A 16 -4.79 -28.03 7.10
C TYR A 16 -6.28 -27.73 6.94
N TYR A 17 -6.90 -27.06 7.92
CA TYR A 17 -8.31 -26.70 7.88
C TYR A 17 -8.62 -25.74 6.72
N ALA A 18 -7.81 -24.69 6.56
CA ALA A 18 -7.97 -23.73 5.46
C ALA A 18 -7.86 -24.39 4.08
N ARG A 19 -6.98 -25.39 3.91
CA ARG A 19 -6.83 -26.17 2.67
C ARG A 19 -8.05 -27.04 2.39
N LYS A 20 -8.60 -27.73 3.40
CA LYS A 20 -9.85 -28.52 3.28
C LYS A 20 -11.03 -27.64 2.87
N ILE A 21 -11.22 -26.49 3.51
CA ILE A 21 -12.31 -25.54 3.18
C ILE A 21 -12.13 -24.90 1.80
N LYS A 22 -10.90 -24.54 1.40
CA LYS A 22 -10.62 -23.98 0.06
C LYS A 22 -10.96 -24.95 -1.08
N LYS A 23 -10.78 -26.26 -0.89
CA LYS A 23 -11.21 -27.29 -1.86
C LYS A 23 -12.74 -27.32 -2.03
N GLN A 24 -13.49 -26.98 -0.99
CA GLN A 24 -14.96 -26.96 -1.01
C GLN A 24 -15.55 -25.64 -1.51
N ARG A 25 -14.87 -24.51 -1.30
CA ARG A 25 -15.35 -23.18 -1.70
C ARG A 25 -14.44 -22.53 -2.75
N LYS A 26 -14.84 -22.64 -4.03
CA LYS A 26 -14.11 -22.15 -5.22
C LYS A 26 -13.79 -20.64 -5.22
N LYS A 27 -14.40 -19.82 -4.33
CA LYS A 27 -14.20 -18.35 -4.26
C LYS A 27 -14.03 -17.80 -2.83
N TRP A 28 -13.25 -18.45 -1.96
CA TRP A 28 -12.92 -17.84 -0.67
C TRP A 28 -11.76 -16.83 -0.80
N ARG A 29 -12.08 -15.53 -0.83
CA ARG A 29 -11.09 -14.48 -0.55
C ARG A 29 -10.88 -14.40 0.97
N LYS A 30 -9.65 -14.64 1.43
CA LYS A 30 -9.30 -14.41 2.84
C LYS A 30 -9.53 -12.93 3.16
N SER A 31 -10.37 -12.68 4.17
CA SER A 31 -10.51 -11.35 4.75
C SER A 31 -9.24 -11.08 5.59
N TYR A 32 -8.66 -9.90 5.41
CA TYR A 32 -7.56 -9.41 6.22
C TYR A 32 -7.75 -7.91 6.44
N THR A 33 -7.25 -7.44 7.57
CA THR A 33 -7.17 -6.02 7.88
C THR A 33 -5.90 -5.48 7.24
N LYS A 34 -6.03 -4.46 6.40
CA LYS A 34 -4.89 -3.77 5.82
C LYS A 34 -4.46 -2.65 6.76
N ASN A 35 -3.18 -2.61 7.08
CA ASN A 35 -2.55 -1.55 7.85
C ASN A 35 -1.49 -0.88 6.98
N GLN A 36 -1.48 0.44 6.92
CA GLN A 36 -0.49 1.22 6.21
C GLN A 36 0.06 2.31 7.13
N ILE A 37 1.37 2.43 7.17
CA ILE A 37 2.07 3.37 8.05
C ILE A 37 2.99 4.27 7.23
N ALA A 38 3.10 5.53 7.64
CA ALA A 38 4.15 6.43 7.20
C ALA A 38 5.15 6.64 8.33
N ILE A 39 6.42 6.50 8.01
CA ILE A 39 7.53 6.70 8.95
C ILE A 39 8.46 7.81 8.49
N ASP A 40 9.01 8.53 9.46
CA ASP A 40 10.26 9.25 9.24
C ASP A 40 11.40 8.22 9.19
N THR A 41 12.11 8.18 8.06
CA THR A 41 13.21 7.23 7.84
C THR A 41 14.46 7.57 8.64
N ARG A 42 14.59 8.81 9.13
CA ARG A 42 15.74 9.21 9.98
C ARG A 42 15.52 8.87 11.44
N THR A 43 14.37 9.23 12.00
CA THR A 43 14.06 9.04 13.42
C THR A 43 13.32 7.74 13.71
N GLN A 44 12.86 7.03 12.67
CA GLN A 44 12.01 5.83 12.76
C GLN A 44 10.66 6.06 13.47
N VAL A 45 10.24 7.31 13.62
CA VAL A 45 8.95 7.67 14.22
C VAL A 45 7.80 7.42 13.24
N ILE A 46 6.71 6.81 13.73
CA ILE A 46 5.46 6.67 12.98
C ILE A 46 4.73 8.02 12.97
N LEU A 47 4.56 8.59 11.78
CA LEU A 47 3.98 9.93 11.59
C LEU A 47 2.51 9.90 11.19
N ALA A 48 2.08 8.83 10.52
CA ALA A 48 0.69 8.62 10.14
C ALA A 48 0.40 7.12 10.00
N GLN A 49 -0.86 6.76 10.24
CA GLN A 49 -1.37 5.40 10.05
C GLN A 49 -2.75 5.43 9.40
N LYS A 50 -3.02 4.41 8.58
CA LYS A 50 -4.33 4.12 8.01
C LYS A 50 -4.61 2.62 8.12
N VAL A 51 -5.73 2.29 8.77
CA VAL A 51 -6.21 0.91 8.92
C VAL A 51 -7.52 0.74 8.15
N ALA A 52 -7.65 -0.36 7.42
CA ALA A 52 -8.84 -0.75 6.69
C ALA A 52 -9.22 -2.21 7.02
N ARG A 53 -10.48 -2.44 7.44
CA ARG A 53 -10.99 -3.76 7.86
C ARG A 53 -11.00 -4.84 6.76
N ARG A 54 -10.93 -4.44 5.50
CA ARG A 54 -11.05 -5.34 4.34
C ARG A 54 -9.83 -5.18 3.43
N PRO A 55 -9.52 -6.19 2.60
CA PRO A 55 -8.52 -6.07 1.54
C PRO A 55 -8.77 -4.83 0.68
N ARG A 56 -7.75 -4.00 0.52
CA ARG A 56 -7.78 -2.79 -0.32
C ARG A 56 -6.44 -2.63 -1.03
N HIS A 57 -6.47 -1.93 -2.16
CA HIS A 57 -5.29 -1.59 -2.93
C HIS A 57 -4.50 -0.51 -2.19
N ASP A 58 -3.18 -0.66 -2.07
CA ASP A 58 -2.30 0.22 -1.29
C ASP A 58 -2.47 1.70 -1.65
N SER A 59 -2.54 2.00 -2.95
CA SER A 59 -2.75 3.36 -3.43
C SER A 59 -4.00 4.07 -2.89
N LYS A 60 -5.07 3.36 -2.51
CA LYS A 60 -6.28 4.02 -1.96
C LYS A 60 -6.02 4.67 -0.61
N ASP A 61 -5.16 4.05 0.19
CA ASP A 61 -4.82 4.52 1.53
C ASP A 61 -3.55 5.39 1.51
N ALA A 62 -2.75 5.34 0.45
CA ALA A 62 -1.54 6.15 0.23
C ALA A 62 -1.80 7.66 0.32
N ILE A 63 -2.66 8.21 -0.53
CA ILE A 63 -2.93 9.66 -0.60
C ILE A 63 -3.33 10.27 0.76
N PRO A 64 -4.34 9.74 1.48
CA PRO A 64 -4.69 10.31 2.78
C PRO A 64 -3.57 10.15 3.81
N THR A 65 -2.74 9.11 3.70
CA THR A 65 -1.57 8.91 4.57
C THR A 65 -0.48 9.95 4.27
N ILE A 66 -0.16 10.19 3.00
CA ILE A 66 0.81 11.20 2.54
C ILE A 66 0.38 12.59 3.02
N ARG A 67 -0.88 12.99 2.80
CA ARG A 67 -1.37 14.32 3.20
C ARG A 67 -1.26 14.57 4.71
N LYS A 68 -1.46 13.54 5.55
CA LYS A 68 -1.26 13.66 7.01
C LYS A 68 0.17 14.01 7.40
N THR A 69 1.15 13.66 6.55
CA THR A 69 2.56 13.96 6.79
C THR A 69 2.98 15.37 6.36
N LYS A 70 2.13 16.11 5.64
CA LYS A 70 2.44 17.45 5.10
C LYS A 70 2.97 18.43 6.17
N LYS A 71 2.41 18.38 7.38
CA LYS A 71 2.83 19.25 8.50
C LYS A 71 4.29 19.08 8.93
N TYR A 72 4.91 17.94 8.60
CA TYR A 72 6.31 17.67 8.93
C TYR A 72 7.27 18.05 7.80
N LYS A 73 6.77 18.63 6.69
CA LYS A 73 7.56 19.12 5.54
C LYS A 73 8.58 18.08 5.03
N PRO A 74 8.13 16.89 4.59
CA PRO A 74 9.03 15.88 4.03
C PRO A 74 9.79 16.42 2.82
N SER A 75 11.10 16.15 2.74
CA SER A 75 11.87 16.41 1.51
C SER A 75 11.58 15.39 0.40
N GLY A 76 11.15 14.18 0.77
CA GLY A 76 10.84 13.14 -0.21
C GLY A 76 10.22 11.88 0.38
N PHE A 77 9.70 11.05 -0.51
CA PHE A 77 9.03 9.79 -0.22
C PHE A 77 9.72 8.65 -0.94
N SER A 78 10.07 7.60 -0.20
CA SER A 78 10.50 6.31 -0.73
C SER A 78 9.36 5.32 -0.56
N LEU A 79 8.80 4.85 -1.67
CA LEU A 79 7.65 3.94 -1.71
C LEU A 79 7.96 2.74 -2.59
N ASP A 80 7.27 1.63 -2.35
CA ASP A 80 7.38 0.47 -3.21
C ASP A 80 6.71 0.68 -4.59
N LYS A 81 6.96 -0.26 -5.50
CA LYS A 81 6.41 -0.28 -6.86
C LYS A 81 4.87 -0.40 -6.91
N ALA A 82 4.21 -0.90 -5.87
CA ALA A 82 2.75 -0.98 -5.82
C ALA A 82 2.10 0.40 -5.67
N PHE A 83 2.86 1.40 -5.20
CA PHE A 83 2.45 2.80 -5.14
C PHE A 83 2.69 3.60 -6.43
N ASP A 84 3.24 3.00 -7.48
CA ASP A 84 3.44 3.68 -8.78
C ASP A 84 2.08 4.01 -9.43
N LYS A 85 1.61 5.24 -9.18
CA LYS A 85 0.42 5.86 -9.74
C LYS A 85 0.65 7.36 -9.87
N GLU A 86 0.24 7.90 -11.00
CA GLU A 86 0.35 9.33 -11.31
C GLU A 86 -0.26 10.23 -10.22
N GLU A 87 -1.44 9.87 -9.71
CA GLU A 87 -2.09 10.63 -8.63
C GLU A 87 -1.23 10.73 -7.36
N ILE A 88 -0.46 9.68 -7.05
CA ILE A 88 0.44 9.68 -5.88
C ILE A 88 1.64 10.59 -6.15
N HIS A 89 2.23 10.52 -7.34
CA HIS A 89 3.32 11.42 -7.73
C HIS A 89 2.89 12.89 -7.70
N ARG A 90 1.70 13.22 -8.22
CA ARG A 90 1.14 14.59 -8.17
C ARG A 90 0.94 15.08 -6.74
N VAL A 91 0.33 14.28 -5.86
CA VAL A 91 0.17 14.69 -4.46
C VAL A 91 1.52 14.94 -3.79
N ILE A 92 2.53 14.10 -4.06
CA ILE A 92 3.87 14.29 -3.47
C ILE A 92 4.57 15.54 -4.02
N ASN A 93 4.58 15.70 -5.34
CA ASN A 93 5.34 16.75 -6.01
C ASN A 93 4.62 18.11 -5.98
N GLU A 94 3.32 18.14 -6.23
CA GLU A 94 2.53 19.37 -6.37
C GLU A 94 1.94 19.86 -5.04
N GLU A 95 1.43 18.97 -4.18
CA GLU A 95 0.80 19.41 -2.92
C GLU A 95 1.77 19.49 -1.75
N LEU A 96 2.80 18.64 -1.74
CA LEU A 96 3.79 18.54 -0.65
C LEU A 96 5.15 19.12 -1.04
N GLU A 97 5.35 19.49 -2.31
CA GLU A 97 6.62 20.04 -2.82
C GLU A 97 7.83 19.14 -2.49
N ALA A 98 7.60 17.83 -2.50
CA ALA A 98 8.58 16.81 -2.11
C ALA A 98 8.95 15.92 -3.31
N THR A 99 10.07 15.21 -3.23
CA THR A 99 10.48 14.27 -4.30
C THR A 99 9.83 12.89 -4.13
N SER A 100 9.30 12.32 -5.21
CA SER A 100 8.78 10.95 -5.23
C SER A 100 9.81 9.94 -5.78
N MET A 101 10.28 9.02 -4.93
CA MET A 101 11.18 7.93 -5.28
C MET A 101 10.39 6.61 -5.28
N ILE A 102 9.71 6.34 -6.40
CA ILE A 102 8.86 5.15 -6.58
C ILE A 102 9.35 4.37 -7.80
N PRO A 103 9.71 3.08 -7.67
CA PRO A 103 10.10 2.28 -8.83
C PRO A 103 8.93 2.10 -9.81
N PRO A 104 9.14 2.27 -11.13
CA PRO A 104 8.07 2.18 -12.11
C PRO A 104 7.51 0.75 -12.24
N LYS A 105 6.20 0.65 -12.40
CA LYS A 105 5.48 -0.59 -12.62
C LYS A 105 5.68 -1.04 -14.07
N LYS A 106 6.49 -2.09 -14.28
CA LYS A 106 6.64 -2.75 -15.61
C LYS A 106 5.26 -2.97 -16.25
N ARG A 107 4.94 -2.21 -17.31
CA ARG A 107 3.76 -2.45 -18.16
C ARG A 107 4.07 -3.64 -19.06
N ILE A 108 3.52 -4.81 -18.75
CA ILE A 108 3.47 -5.91 -19.71
C ILE A 108 2.41 -5.51 -20.74
N LYS A 109 2.82 -4.95 -21.88
CA LYS A 109 1.94 -4.85 -23.04
C LYS A 109 1.62 -6.28 -23.45
N LYS A 110 0.35 -6.71 -23.41
CA LYS A 110 -0.07 -7.84 -24.24
C LYS A 110 0.15 -7.36 -25.67
N ALA A 111 1.04 -8.00 -26.41
CA ALA A 111 1.06 -7.85 -27.85
C ALA A 111 -0.34 -8.27 -28.32
N ASN A 112 -1.06 -7.34 -28.95
CA ASN A 112 -2.23 -7.73 -29.73
C ASN A 112 -1.67 -8.62 -30.83
N THR A 113 -2.01 -9.90 -30.76
CA THR A 113 -1.79 -10.83 -31.87
C THR A 113 -2.88 -10.52 -32.89
N ASP A 114 -2.45 -10.31 -34.13
CA ASP A 114 -3.21 -9.76 -35.26
C ASP A 114 -4.56 -10.45 -35.55
#